data_AF-A0A258WYI4-F1
#
_entry.id   AF-A0A258WYI4-F1
#
_cell.length_a   1.000
_cell.length_b   1.000
_cell.length_c   1.000
_cell.angle_alpha   90.00
_cell.angle_beta   90.00
_cell.angle_gamma   90.00
#
_symmetry.space_group_name_H-M   'P 1'
#
loop_
_entity.id
_entity.type
_entity.pdbx_description
1 polymer ?
#
loop_
_entity_poly.entity_id
_entity_poly.type
_entity_poly.pdbx_seq_one_letter_code
_entity_poly.pdbx_strand_id
1 'polypeptide(L)'
;MKQLPLSELSQEELLKKVKTAKTAISALGGLLIILVASTVYLTYLQGFSVFSVLPLAFLPLFILNIANLKKIQAEIASRNP
;
A
#
# COMPACT_ATOMS: atom_id res chain seq x y z
N MET A 1 17.02 -11.87 -6.10
CA MET A 1 17.84 -10.83 -5.41
C MET A 1 17.63 -10.99 -3.92
N LYS A 2 18.69 -11.11 -3.10
CA LYS A 2 18.56 -11.08 -1.63
C LYS A 2 18.00 -9.71 -1.24
N GLN A 3 16.92 -9.66 -0.47
CA GLN A 3 16.49 -8.43 0.18
C GLN A 3 17.51 -8.13 1.29
N LEU A 4 18.30 -7.08 1.10
CA LEU A 4 19.15 -6.54 2.16
C LEU A 4 18.23 -6.00 3.28
N PRO A 5 18.53 -6.28 4.56
CA PRO A 5 17.77 -5.73 5.68
C PRO A 5 17.83 -4.20 5.66
N LEU A 6 16.78 -3.55 6.19
CA LEU A 6 16.68 -2.08 6.16
C LEU A 6 17.88 -1.39 6.83
N SER A 7 18.48 -2.03 7.83
CA SER A 7 19.70 -1.61 8.53
C SER A 7 20.93 -1.46 7.63
N GLU A 8 21.01 -2.25 6.54
CA GLU A 8 22.16 -2.25 5.61
C GLU A 8 22.01 -1.24 4.48
N LEU A 9 20.85 -0.60 4.32
CA LEU A 9 20.63 0.42 3.29
C LEU A 9 21.20 1.77 3.72
N SER A 10 21.72 2.54 2.77
CA SER A 10 22.11 3.93 3.00
C SER A 10 20.88 4.83 3.24
N GLN A 11 21.09 6.02 3.83
CA GLN A 11 20.01 6.96 4.12
C GLN A 11 19.31 7.43 2.83
N GLU A 12 20.06 7.64 1.75
CA GLU A 12 19.52 8.01 0.44
C GLU A 12 18.65 6.91 -0.17
N GLU A 13 19.07 5.65 -0.05
CA GLU A 13 18.31 4.50 -0.53
C GLU A 13 17.01 4.31 0.24
N LEU A 14 17.03 4.51 1.56
CA LEU A 14 15.85 4.48 2.41
C LEU A 14 14.86 5.60 2.03
N LEU A 15 15.34 6.83 1.84
CA LEU A 15 14.50 7.97 1.41
C LEU A 15 13.87 7.74 0.03
N LYS A 16 14.65 7.18 -0.92
CA LYS A 16 14.14 6.81 -2.24
C LYS A 16 13.04 5.75 -2.13
N LYS A 17 13.24 4.73 -1.29
CA LYS A 17 12.22 3.70 -1.01
C LYS A 17 10.96 4.30 -0.40
N VAL A 18 11.06 5.23 0.55
CA VAL A 18 9.90 5.94 1.12
C VAL A 18 9.11 6.67 0.04
N LYS A 19 9.79 7.43 -0.83
CA LYS A 19 9.14 8.17 -1.91
C LYS A 19 8.39 7.24 -2.85
N THR A 20 9.06 6.18 -3.33
CA THR A 20 8.44 5.20 -4.22
C THR A 20 7.26 4.48 -3.55
N ALA A 21 7.41 4.06 -2.29
CA ALA A 21 6.36 3.40 -1.54
C ALA A 21 5.15 4.32 -1.29
N LYS A 22 5.37 5.60 -0.94
CA LYS A 22 4.30 6.60 -0.80
C LYS A 22 3.51 6.77 -2.10
N THR A 23 4.20 6.89 -3.24
CA THR A 23 3.54 6.99 -4.56
C THR A 23 2.71 5.74 -4.86
N ALA A 24 3.27 4.55 -4.65
CA ALA A 24 2.57 3.29 -4.91
C ALA A 24 1.35 3.11 -4.00
N ILE A 25 1.47 3.43 -2.70
CA ILE A 25 0.36 3.40 -1.75
C ILE A 25 -0.72 4.41 -2.13
N SER A 26 -0.34 5.62 -2.52
CA SER A 26 -1.30 6.63 -2.97
C SER A 26 -2.07 6.16 -4.21
N ALA A 27 -1.38 5.57 -5.18
CA ALA A 27 -2.01 5.03 -6.40
C ALA A 27 -2.94 3.86 -6.07
N LEU A 28 -2.48 2.90 -5.25
CA LEU A 28 -3.30 1.77 -4.80
C LEU A 28 -4.53 2.22 -4.01
N GLY A 29 -4.38 3.23 -3.15
CA GLY A 29 -5.51 3.83 -2.41
C GLY A 29 -6.54 4.46 -3.35
N GLY A 30 -6.09 5.23 -4.34
CA GLY A 30 -6.98 5.81 -5.36
C GLY A 30 -7.71 4.74 -6.18
N LEU A 31 -7.01 3.70 -6.61
CA LEU A 31 -7.60 2.56 -7.32
C LEU A 31 -8.61 1.79 -6.44
N LEU A 32 -8.33 1.63 -5.15
CA LEU A 32 -9.27 0.99 -4.23
C LEU A 32 -10.56 1.81 -4.06
N ILE A 33 -10.48 3.13 -4.00
CA ILE A 33 -11.66 4.00 -3.93
C ILE A 33 -12.51 3.83 -5.19
N ILE A 34 -11.87 3.85 -6.37
CA ILE A 34 -12.56 3.61 -7.65
C ILE A 34 -13.20 2.23 -7.64
N LEU A 35 -12.47 1.20 -7.20
CA LEU A 35 -12.96 -0.17 -7.16
C LEU A 35 -14.19 -0.30 -6.25
N VAL A 36 -14.17 0.31 -5.05
CA VAL A 36 -15.32 0.33 -4.14
C VAL A 36 -16.52 1.03 -4.79
N ALA A 37 -16.32 2.21 -5.39
CA ALA A 37 -17.40 2.93 -6.06
C ALA A 37 -18.01 2.12 -7.21
N SER A 38 -17.17 1.52 -8.07
CA SER A 38 -17.60 0.67 -9.18
C SER A 38 -18.32 -0.59 -8.68
N THR A 39 -17.83 -1.23 -7.63
CA THR A 39 -18.47 -2.44 -7.09
C THR A 39 -19.79 -2.15 -6.41
N VAL A 40 -19.93 -1.04 -5.68
CA VAL A 40 -21.23 -0.59 -5.13
C VAL A 40 -22.22 -0.33 -6.26
N TYR A 41 -21.79 0.41 -7.30
CA TYR A 41 -22.63 0.71 -8.46
C TYR A 41 -23.09 -0.56 -9.20
N LEU A 42 -22.16 -1.49 -9.49
CA LEU A 42 -22.47 -2.74 -10.15
C LEU A 42 -23.34 -3.65 -9.29
N THR A 43 -23.10 -3.70 -7.98
CA THR A 43 -23.90 -4.52 -7.05
C THR A 43 -25.33 -4.00 -6.97
N TYR A 44 -25.53 -2.68 -7.03
CA TYR A 44 -26.85 -2.07 -7.09
C TYR A 44 -27.61 -2.46 -8.36
N LEU A 45 -26.94 -2.50 -9.52
CA LEU A 45 -27.57 -2.79 -10.81
C LEU A 45 -27.77 -4.29 -11.10
N GLN A 46 -26.79 -5.11 -10.74
CA GLN A 46 -26.68 -6.51 -11.16
C GLN A 46 -26.81 -7.50 -10.00
N GLY A 47 -26.96 -6.99 -8.77
CA GLY A 47 -26.94 -7.80 -7.56
C GLY A 47 -25.53 -8.21 -7.14
N PHE A 48 -25.45 -9.01 -6.09
CA PHE A 48 -24.19 -9.45 -5.52
C PHE A 48 -23.44 -10.41 -6.45
N SER A 49 -22.13 -10.21 -6.60
CA SER A 49 -21.25 -11.07 -7.40
C SER A 49 -19.88 -11.26 -6.72
N VAL A 50 -19.03 -12.09 -7.30
CA VAL A 50 -17.64 -12.26 -6.86
C VAL A 50 -16.88 -10.92 -6.89
N PHE A 51 -17.24 -10.00 -7.79
CA PHE A 51 -16.63 -8.68 -7.85
C PHE A 51 -17.02 -7.81 -6.63
N SER A 52 -18.19 -8.02 -6.03
CA SER A 52 -18.66 -7.25 -4.87
C SER A 52 -17.77 -7.41 -3.63
N VAL A 53 -17.06 -8.54 -3.49
CA VAL A 53 -16.12 -8.79 -2.38
C VAL A 53 -14.67 -8.46 -2.71
N LEU A 54 -14.38 -8.17 -3.97
CA LEU A 54 -13.03 -7.91 -4.45
C LEU A 54 -12.32 -6.76 -3.71
N PRO A 55 -12.97 -5.63 -3.36
CA PRO A 55 -12.32 -4.57 -2.58
C PRO A 55 -11.79 -5.06 -1.23
N LEU A 56 -12.54 -5.94 -0.54
CA LEU A 56 -12.16 -6.50 0.76
C LEU A 56 -10.91 -7.38 0.65
N ALA A 57 -10.76 -8.14 -0.43
CA ALA A 57 -9.60 -8.98 -0.68
C ALA A 57 -8.28 -8.19 -0.80
N PHE A 58 -8.35 -6.94 -1.27
CA PHE A 58 -7.18 -6.07 -1.41
C PHE A 58 -6.86 -5.24 -0.16
N LEU A 59 -7.76 -5.16 0.84
CA LEU A 59 -7.50 -4.41 2.07
C LEU A 59 -6.27 -4.92 2.85
N PRO A 60 -6.08 -6.23 3.08
CA PRO A 60 -4.89 -6.72 3.79
C PRO A 60 -3.59 -6.34 3.07
N LEU A 61 -3.58 -6.39 1.75
CA LEU A 61 -2.43 -5.99 0.94
C LEU A 61 -2.14 -4.50 1.10
N PHE A 62 -3.17 -3.66 1.07
CA PHE A 62 -3.01 -2.21 1.27
C PHE A 62 -2.48 -1.87 2.66
N ILE A 63 -3.04 -2.49 3.70
CA ILE A 63 -2.61 -2.32 5.09
C ILE A 63 -1.15 -2.76 5.26
N LEU A 64 -0.76 -3.91 4.68
CA LEU A 64 0.61 -4.41 4.74
C LEU A 64 1.60 -3.44 4.09
N ASN A 65 1.25 -2.84 2.95
CA ASN A 65 2.08 -1.82 2.30
C ASN A 65 2.26 -0.58 3.19
N ILE A 66 1.20 -0.09 3.82
CA ILE A 66 1.29 1.02 4.78
C ILE A 66 2.18 0.64 5.98
N ALA A 67 2.00 -0.56 6.54
CA ALA A 67 2.81 -1.05 7.65
C ALA A 67 4.30 -1.13 7.28
N ASN A 68 4.62 -1.63 6.09
CA ASN A 68 5.99 -1.68 5.59
C ASN A 68 6.58 -0.27 5.39
N LEU A 69 5.80 0.68 4.86
CA LEU A 69 6.22 2.07 4.75
C LEU A 69 6.53 2.68 6.13
N LYS A 70 5.70 2.39 7.15
CA LYS A 70 5.95 2.84 8.53
C LYS A 70 7.26 2.27 9.10
N LYS A 71 7.57 0.99 8.83
CA LYS A 71 8.84 0.38 9.24
C LYS A 71 10.05 1.10 8.63
N ILE A 72 9.99 1.44 7.35
CA ILE A 72 11.07 2.19 6.67
C ILE A 72 11.22 3.60 7.28
N GLN A 73 10.11 4.28 7.58
CA GLN A 73 10.16 5.60 8.22
C GLN A 73 10.71 5.54 9.65
N ALA A 74 10.34 4.52 10.42
CA ALA A 74 10.88 4.30 11.77
C ALA A 74 12.40 4.07 11.74
N GLU A 75 12.91 3.32 10.75
CA GLU A 75 14.35 3.13 10.54
C GLU A 75 15.07 4.43 10.15
N ILE A 76 14.43 5.31 9.38
CA ILE A 76 15.02 6.63 9.07
C ILE A 76 15.07 7.50 10.34
N ALA A 77 14.00 7.50 11.15
CA ALA A 77 13.91 8.28 12.37
C ALA A 77 14.89 7.79 13.46
N SER A 78 15.12 6.47 13.57
CA SER A 78 16.08 5.93 14.54
C SER A 78 17.53 6.35 14.26
N ARG A 79 17.84 6.69 13.01
CA ARG A 79 19.17 7.16 12.58
C ARG A 79 19.37 8.67 12.70
N ASN A 80 18.28 9.42 12.79
CA ASN A 80 18.27 10.88 12.92
C ASN A 80 17.18 11.26 13.94
N PRO A 81 17.45 11.05 15.25
CA PRO A 81 16.48 11.26 16.31
C PRO A 81 16.09 12.72 16.50
#